data_AF-A0A2A5JCK6-F1
#
_entry.id   AF-A0A2A5JCK6-F1
#
_cell.length_a   1.000
_cell.length_b   1.000
_cell.length_c   1.000
_cell.angle_alpha   90.00
_cell.angle_beta   90.00
_cell.angle_gamma   90.00
#
_symmetry.space_group_name_H-M   'P 1'
#
loop_
_entity.id
_entity.type
_entity.pdbx_description
1 polymer ?
#
loop_
_entity_poly.entity_id
_entity_poly.type
_entity_poly.pdbx_seq_one_letter_code
_entity_poly.pdbx_strand_id
1 'polypeptide(L)'
;MKRPAYRASGATLPYGNLLASHDVAMEGYFWRFTMPGSGRVVIALAGINKSDGGNWSTLGLAAHPGGFLRTAEHPSGSADPRILGAYADNAFRGNADRLQVDFGDSHLDVRISNQRIWPHRRFGGSSYFQSVPALNQYWHPWLLGGRVEGSAVIDGQNWDLTGAQVYGEKNWGKGGFPESWWWGQAQGFTDPRACVAFAGGQVSAGPLRTEVTAVVAALPDGTVLRLGNPLTSQVETTVSDDRWTLRGYSRNWSVDIDGTAPIADAHILPVPIPAERRNVPGALEHLGGTMSVIVRRRGTIVWKDRSRLAALEHGGLDRAQAELTRREQLSQDR
;
A
#
# COMPACT_ATOMS: atom_id res chain seq x y z
N MET A 1 21.80 11.74 -20.04
CA MET A 1 21.40 10.41 -19.53
C MET A 1 20.19 9.93 -20.33
N LYS A 2 20.26 8.77 -20.99
CA LYS A 2 19.11 8.23 -21.75
C LYS A 2 17.96 7.98 -20.75
N ARG A 3 16.77 8.54 -21.01
CA ARG A 3 15.58 8.45 -20.12
C ARG A 3 15.28 7.02 -19.62
N PRO A 4 15.47 5.94 -20.42
CA PRO A 4 15.29 4.56 -19.93
C PRO A 4 16.23 4.16 -18.77
N ALA A 5 17.52 4.51 -18.85
CA ALA A 5 18.50 4.14 -17.83
C ALA A 5 18.26 4.87 -16.49
N TYR A 6 17.75 6.09 -16.53
CA TYR A 6 17.36 6.81 -15.32
C TYR A 6 16.14 6.16 -14.66
N ARG A 7 15.15 5.78 -15.47
CA ARG A 7 13.94 5.14 -14.97
C ARG A 7 14.20 3.77 -14.34
N ALA A 8 15.11 2.99 -14.93
CA ALA A 8 15.61 1.72 -14.40
C ALA A 8 16.33 1.83 -13.05
N SER A 9 16.64 3.05 -12.58
CA SER A 9 17.12 3.27 -11.22
C SER A 9 15.99 3.37 -10.18
N GLY A 10 14.72 3.29 -10.62
CA GLY A 10 13.53 3.62 -9.84
C GLY A 10 13.18 5.11 -9.85
N ALA A 11 14.09 6.00 -10.24
CA ALA A 11 13.82 7.42 -10.21
C ALA A 11 12.92 7.90 -11.36
N THR A 12 12.16 8.95 -11.09
CA THR A 12 11.29 9.67 -12.00
C THR A 12 11.49 11.17 -11.82
N LEU A 13 11.72 11.89 -12.93
CA LEU A 13 11.91 13.33 -12.88
C LEU A 13 10.62 14.04 -12.41
N PRO A 14 10.70 15.29 -11.92
CA PRO A 14 9.50 16.08 -11.65
C PRO A 14 8.59 16.10 -12.89
N TYR A 15 7.27 16.02 -12.67
CA TYR A 15 6.25 15.90 -13.72
C TYR A 15 6.27 14.60 -14.55
N GLY A 16 7.16 13.65 -14.23
CA GLY A 16 7.20 12.35 -14.88
C GLY A 16 6.07 11.41 -14.41
N ASN A 17 5.74 10.43 -15.24
CA ASN A 17 4.74 9.42 -14.90
C ASN A 17 5.29 8.41 -13.88
N LEU A 18 4.71 8.40 -12.67
CA LEU A 18 5.05 7.44 -11.62
C LEU A 18 4.31 6.10 -11.77
N LEU A 19 3.24 6.05 -12.58
CA LEU A 19 2.39 4.87 -12.72
C LEU A 19 2.94 3.83 -13.69
N ALA A 20 3.63 4.30 -14.74
CA ALA A 20 4.36 3.41 -15.66
C ALA A 20 5.40 2.57 -14.92
N SER A 21 5.77 1.41 -15.44
CA SER A 21 6.79 0.54 -14.86
C SER A 21 8.18 1.17 -14.83
N HIS A 22 8.99 0.82 -13.83
CA HIS A 22 10.35 1.29 -13.58
C HIS A 22 11.43 0.26 -13.91
N ASP A 23 11.07 -0.99 -14.23
CA ASP A 23 12.01 -2.08 -14.59
C ASP A 23 13.09 -2.35 -13.51
N VAL A 24 12.67 -2.21 -12.25
CA VAL A 24 13.50 -2.47 -11.06
C VAL A 24 13.31 -3.91 -10.56
N ALA A 25 13.99 -4.29 -9.48
CA ALA A 25 13.90 -5.65 -8.92
C ALA A 25 12.47 -6.02 -8.50
N MET A 26 11.70 -5.07 -7.96
CA MET A 26 10.32 -5.28 -7.55
C MET A 26 9.48 -4.01 -7.69
N GLU A 27 8.26 -4.19 -8.21
CA GLU A 27 7.20 -3.19 -8.21
C GLU A 27 5.91 -3.77 -7.61
N GLY A 28 5.39 -3.16 -6.55
CA GLY A 28 4.13 -3.53 -5.93
C GLY A 28 2.98 -2.66 -6.43
N TYR A 29 1.88 -3.32 -6.76
CA TYR A 29 0.61 -2.71 -7.15
C TYR A 29 -0.45 -3.20 -6.19
N PHE A 30 -1.18 -2.28 -5.57
CA PHE A 30 -2.11 -2.59 -4.49
C PHE A 30 -3.43 -1.86 -4.70
N TRP A 31 -4.53 -2.59 -4.57
CA TRP A 31 -5.89 -2.05 -4.54
C TRP A 31 -6.59 -2.51 -3.27
N ARG A 32 -7.36 -1.60 -2.69
CA ARG A 32 -8.17 -1.87 -1.51
C ARG A 32 -9.58 -1.35 -1.72
N PHE A 33 -10.55 -2.19 -1.42
CA PHE A 33 -11.98 -1.93 -1.52
C PHE A 33 -12.59 -1.96 -0.13
N THR A 34 -13.20 -0.85 0.29
CA THR A 34 -13.76 -0.67 1.62
C THR A 34 -15.26 -0.51 1.54
N MET A 35 -16.00 -1.34 2.29
CA MET A 35 -17.47 -1.30 2.41
C MET A 35 -17.85 -0.98 3.87
N PRO A 36 -17.99 0.31 4.23
CA PRO A 36 -18.23 0.69 5.62
C PRO A 36 -19.55 0.17 6.18
N GLY A 37 -20.60 0.12 5.35
CA GLY A 37 -21.94 -0.32 5.77
C GLY A 37 -22.00 -1.78 6.23
N SER A 38 -21.14 -2.63 5.68
CA SER A 38 -21.05 -4.05 6.04
C SER A 38 -19.81 -4.40 6.88
N GLY A 39 -18.95 -3.41 7.18
CA GLY A 39 -17.68 -3.66 7.86
C GLY A 39 -16.71 -4.53 7.06
N ARG A 40 -16.83 -4.58 5.73
CA ARG A 40 -16.05 -5.49 4.89
C ARG A 40 -14.94 -4.75 4.14
N VAL A 41 -13.83 -5.45 3.91
CA VAL A 41 -12.71 -5.01 3.09
C VAL A 41 -12.26 -6.15 2.20
N VAL A 42 -11.88 -5.85 0.96
CA VAL A 42 -11.14 -6.75 0.08
C VAL A 42 -9.89 -6.02 -0.40
N ILE A 43 -8.74 -6.68 -0.40
CA ILE A 43 -7.51 -6.18 -1.03
C ILE A 43 -7.05 -7.16 -2.11
N ALA A 44 -6.40 -6.61 -3.13
CA ALA A 44 -5.72 -7.38 -4.14
C ALA A 44 -4.38 -6.72 -4.45
N LEU A 45 -3.33 -7.53 -4.55
CA LEU A 45 -1.97 -7.06 -4.79
C LEU A 45 -1.23 -7.91 -5.81
N ALA A 46 -0.33 -7.26 -6.54
CA ALA A 46 0.64 -7.89 -7.41
C ALA A 46 2.01 -7.24 -7.22
N GLY A 47 3.00 -8.04 -6.83
CA GLY A 47 4.41 -7.70 -6.91
C GLY A 47 4.99 -8.23 -8.22
N ILE A 48 5.38 -7.35 -9.13
CA ILE A 48 6.07 -7.72 -10.36
C ILE A 48 7.57 -7.74 -10.07
N ASN A 49 8.16 -8.93 -10.11
CA ASN A 49 9.52 -9.20 -9.66
C ASN A 49 10.41 -9.53 -10.85
N LYS A 50 11.67 -9.10 -10.78
CA LYS A 50 12.68 -9.35 -11.80
C LYS A 50 13.79 -10.27 -11.26
N SER A 51 14.14 -11.28 -12.04
CA SER A 51 15.30 -12.12 -11.81
C SER A 51 16.05 -12.41 -13.12
N ASP A 52 17.20 -13.09 -13.05
CA ASP A 52 17.97 -13.47 -14.24
C ASP A 52 17.19 -14.38 -15.19
N GLY A 53 16.22 -15.14 -14.66
CA GLY A 53 15.31 -15.99 -15.43
C GLY A 53 14.11 -15.26 -16.04
N GLY A 54 14.09 -13.92 -15.98
CA GLY A 54 12.96 -13.09 -16.41
C GLY A 54 12.01 -12.75 -15.28
N ASN A 55 10.90 -12.10 -15.64
CA ASN A 55 9.94 -11.60 -14.66
C ASN A 55 9.03 -12.70 -14.11
N TRP A 56 8.62 -12.55 -12.86
CA TRP A 56 7.65 -13.40 -12.16
C TRP A 56 6.77 -12.54 -11.25
N SER A 57 5.80 -13.12 -10.55
CA SER A 57 4.91 -12.34 -9.69
C SER A 57 4.58 -12.96 -8.34
N THR A 58 4.47 -12.09 -7.34
CA THR A 58 3.85 -12.36 -6.04
C THR A 58 2.42 -11.84 -6.11
N LEU A 59 1.42 -12.71 -6.01
CA LEU A 59 0.02 -12.32 -6.09
C LEU A 59 -0.65 -12.51 -4.73
N GLY A 60 -1.64 -11.68 -4.41
CA GLY A 60 -2.41 -11.79 -3.18
C GLY A 60 -3.84 -11.29 -3.32
N LEU A 61 -4.77 -11.98 -2.65
CA LEU A 61 -6.16 -11.60 -2.44
C LEU A 61 -6.48 -11.86 -0.98
N ALA A 62 -6.95 -10.85 -0.25
CA ALA A 62 -7.27 -10.99 1.16
C ALA A 62 -8.52 -10.19 1.52
N ALA A 63 -9.19 -10.58 2.61
CA ALA A 63 -10.44 -9.97 3.01
C ALA A 63 -10.60 -9.86 4.53
N HIS A 64 -11.40 -8.88 4.93
CA HIS A 64 -11.84 -8.70 6.30
C HIS A 64 -13.37 -8.53 6.35
N PRO A 65 -14.04 -9.07 7.37
CA PRO A 65 -13.50 -9.93 8.44
C PRO A 65 -13.20 -11.36 7.96
N GLY A 66 -12.68 -12.20 8.85
CA GLY A 66 -12.54 -13.65 8.61
C GLY A 66 -11.12 -14.17 8.39
N GLY A 67 -10.11 -13.30 8.29
CA GLY A 67 -8.71 -13.71 8.16
C GLY A 67 -8.38 -14.39 6.82
N PHE A 68 -9.23 -14.20 5.80
CA PHE A 68 -9.04 -14.82 4.50
C PHE A 68 -7.80 -14.24 3.80
N LEU A 69 -6.90 -15.13 3.40
CA LEU A 69 -5.73 -14.83 2.58
C LEU A 69 -5.51 -15.94 1.57
N ARG A 70 -5.33 -15.54 0.31
CA ARG A 70 -4.81 -16.38 -0.78
C ARG A 70 -3.63 -15.67 -1.40
N THR A 71 -2.54 -16.41 -1.58
CA THR A 71 -1.30 -15.90 -2.17
C THR A 71 -0.77 -16.92 -3.18
N ALA A 72 -0.05 -16.42 -4.17
CA ALA A 72 0.57 -17.28 -5.18
C ALA A 72 1.92 -16.71 -5.65
N GLU A 73 2.86 -17.61 -5.89
CA GLU A 73 4.02 -17.36 -6.75
C GLU A 73 3.62 -17.72 -8.17
N HIS A 74 3.61 -16.73 -9.06
CA HIS A 74 3.23 -16.92 -10.45
C HIS A 74 4.47 -16.86 -11.34
N PRO A 75 4.67 -17.80 -12.29
CA PRO A 75 5.90 -17.90 -13.06
C PRO A 75 6.13 -16.72 -14.02
N SER A 76 5.06 -16.00 -14.38
CA SER A 76 5.05 -14.85 -15.28
C SER A 76 4.64 -13.57 -14.53
N GLY A 77 5.10 -12.42 -15.02
CA GLY A 77 4.75 -11.10 -14.51
C GLY A 77 5.14 -9.99 -15.49
N SER A 78 4.28 -8.99 -15.68
CA SER A 78 4.60 -7.82 -16.47
C SER A 78 3.91 -6.57 -15.95
N ALA A 79 4.53 -5.41 -16.16
CA ALA A 79 3.98 -4.11 -15.81
C ALA A 79 4.03 -3.17 -17.01
N ASP A 80 3.00 -2.32 -17.17
CA ASP A 80 2.87 -1.46 -18.35
C ASP A 80 3.94 -0.33 -18.34
N PRO A 81 4.74 -0.16 -19.40
CA PRO A 81 5.82 0.82 -19.43
C PRO A 81 5.37 2.27 -19.68
N ARG A 82 4.07 2.52 -19.87
CA ARG A 82 3.51 3.82 -20.25
C ARG A 82 2.42 4.31 -19.30
N ILE A 83 1.64 3.41 -18.72
CA ILE A 83 0.51 3.70 -17.82
C ILE A 83 0.52 2.79 -16.60
N LEU A 84 -0.44 2.95 -15.69
CA LEU A 84 -0.64 1.97 -14.62
C LEU A 84 -1.07 0.63 -15.20
N GLY A 85 -0.35 -0.44 -14.87
CA GLY A 85 -0.79 -1.79 -15.22
C GLY A 85 0.13 -2.87 -14.64
N ALA A 86 -0.47 -3.93 -14.10
CA ALA A 86 0.22 -5.12 -13.60
C ALA A 86 -0.54 -6.38 -14.03
N TYR A 87 0.18 -7.35 -14.58
CA TYR A 87 -0.39 -8.52 -15.22
C TYR A 87 0.40 -9.78 -14.92
N ALA A 88 -0.31 -10.86 -14.60
CA ALA A 88 0.20 -12.23 -14.47
C ALA A 88 -0.81 -13.17 -15.14
N ASP A 89 -0.69 -13.28 -16.47
CA ASP A 89 -1.58 -14.02 -17.35
C ASP A 89 -3.08 -13.79 -17.03
N ASN A 90 -3.83 -14.85 -16.73
CA ASN A 90 -5.24 -14.75 -16.31
C ASN A 90 -5.40 -14.63 -14.79
N ALA A 91 -4.37 -14.96 -14.00
CA ALA A 91 -4.44 -14.95 -12.55
C ALA A 91 -4.56 -13.53 -11.97
N PHE A 92 -3.98 -12.53 -12.64
CA PHE A 92 -4.07 -11.13 -12.23
C PHE A 92 -4.00 -10.17 -13.42
N ARG A 93 -4.96 -9.25 -13.51
CA ARG A 93 -5.00 -8.18 -14.51
C ARG A 93 -5.52 -6.90 -13.86
N GLY A 94 -4.63 -5.98 -13.51
CA GLY A 94 -4.97 -4.72 -12.85
C GLY A 94 -4.48 -3.52 -13.65
N ASN A 95 -5.32 -2.51 -13.81
CA ASN A 95 -4.97 -1.21 -14.38
C ASN A 95 -5.68 -0.08 -13.62
N ALA A 96 -5.76 1.11 -14.21
CA ALA A 96 -6.36 2.26 -13.54
C ALA A 96 -7.86 2.08 -13.24
N ASP A 97 -8.63 1.44 -14.11
CA ASP A 97 -10.10 1.41 -14.06
C ASP A 97 -10.71 0.00 -13.94
N ARG A 98 -9.88 -1.05 -13.99
CA ARG A 98 -10.32 -2.44 -13.87
C ARG A 98 -9.32 -3.29 -13.10
N LEU A 99 -9.85 -4.22 -12.31
CA LEU A 99 -9.07 -5.26 -11.66
C LEU A 99 -9.77 -6.60 -11.75
N GLN A 100 -9.04 -7.60 -12.24
CA GLN A 100 -9.44 -8.99 -12.27
C GLN A 100 -8.39 -9.85 -11.57
N VAL A 101 -8.83 -10.72 -10.67
CA VAL A 101 -8.00 -11.72 -9.98
C VAL A 101 -8.72 -13.05 -10.01
N ASP A 102 -8.00 -14.12 -10.34
CA ASP A 102 -8.54 -15.48 -10.40
C ASP A 102 -7.54 -16.47 -9.79
N PHE A 103 -7.90 -17.01 -8.64
CA PHE A 103 -7.19 -18.10 -7.97
C PHE A 103 -7.99 -19.41 -7.95
N GLY A 104 -8.94 -19.57 -8.89
CA GLY A 104 -9.81 -20.73 -8.99
C GLY A 104 -11.00 -20.64 -8.03
N ASP A 105 -10.78 -20.95 -6.75
CA ASP A 105 -11.84 -20.94 -5.72
C ASP A 105 -12.21 -19.54 -5.23
N SER A 106 -11.39 -18.55 -5.58
CA SER A 106 -11.47 -17.17 -5.10
C SER A 106 -11.20 -16.22 -6.26
N HIS A 107 -12.08 -15.25 -6.47
CA HIS A 107 -11.99 -14.32 -7.59
C HIS A 107 -12.42 -12.91 -7.24
N LEU A 108 -11.99 -11.95 -8.05
CA LEU A 108 -12.38 -10.54 -7.99
C LEU A 108 -12.52 -10.04 -9.42
N ASP A 109 -13.64 -9.42 -9.79
CA ASP A 109 -13.79 -8.65 -11.04
C ASP A 109 -14.51 -7.36 -10.72
N VAL A 110 -13.79 -6.25 -10.87
CA VAL A 110 -14.30 -4.92 -10.54
C VAL A 110 -13.92 -3.89 -11.58
N ARG A 111 -14.84 -2.95 -11.80
CA ARG A 111 -14.61 -1.69 -12.51
C ARG A 111 -14.59 -0.54 -11.52
N ILE A 112 -13.71 0.42 -11.76
CA ILE A 112 -13.48 1.58 -10.91
C ILE A 112 -13.89 2.85 -11.65
N SER A 113 -14.81 3.61 -11.05
CA SER A 113 -15.31 4.88 -11.57
C SER A 113 -15.13 6.02 -10.56
N ASN A 114 -15.43 7.27 -10.98
CA ASN A 114 -15.41 8.46 -10.12
C ASN A 114 -14.08 8.65 -9.35
N GLN A 115 -12.96 8.39 -10.04
CA GLN A 115 -11.64 8.35 -9.44
C GLN A 115 -11.21 9.72 -8.89
N ARG A 116 -10.80 9.74 -7.62
CA ARG A 116 -10.06 10.85 -7.01
C ARG A 116 -8.58 10.55 -7.07
N ILE A 117 -7.97 10.89 -8.20
CA ILE A 117 -6.54 10.67 -8.42
C ILE A 117 -5.68 11.67 -7.62
N TRP A 118 -4.42 11.30 -7.40
CA TRP A 118 -3.41 12.18 -6.82
C TRP A 118 -3.33 13.53 -7.57
N PRO A 119 -3.52 14.68 -6.91
CA PRO A 119 -3.66 15.96 -7.61
C PRO A 119 -2.32 16.65 -7.92
N HIS A 120 -1.23 16.31 -7.24
CA HIS A 120 0.04 17.03 -7.39
C HIS A 120 0.81 16.52 -8.61
N ARG A 121 0.85 17.35 -9.66
CA ARG A 121 1.52 16.98 -10.93
C ARG A 121 3.04 16.89 -10.82
N ARG A 122 3.66 17.71 -9.97
CA ARG A 122 5.13 17.81 -9.91
C ARG A 122 5.76 16.60 -9.23
N PHE A 123 5.16 16.14 -8.12
CA PHE A 123 5.69 15.08 -7.27
C PHE A 123 4.56 14.18 -6.73
N GLY A 124 4.87 12.90 -6.54
CA GLY A 124 4.03 11.88 -5.91
C GLY A 124 4.25 11.75 -4.40
N GLY A 125 3.94 10.56 -3.86
CA GLY A 125 3.97 10.28 -2.42
C GLY A 125 5.38 10.43 -1.81
N SER A 126 6.39 9.93 -2.51
CA SER A 126 7.81 10.10 -2.18
C SER A 126 8.32 11.54 -2.26
N SER A 127 7.53 12.53 -2.70
CA SER A 127 8.00 13.92 -2.88
C SER A 127 9.23 13.98 -3.81
N TYR A 128 10.18 14.87 -3.57
CA TYR A 128 11.40 15.01 -4.35
C TYR A 128 12.30 13.76 -4.34
N PHE A 129 12.14 12.84 -3.36
CA PHE A 129 12.86 11.57 -3.35
C PHE A 129 12.54 10.69 -4.55
N GLN A 130 11.39 10.89 -5.20
CA GLN A 130 11.07 10.20 -6.44
C GLN A 130 12.15 10.42 -7.52
N SER A 131 12.91 11.51 -7.45
CA SER A 131 13.95 11.86 -8.43
C SER A 131 15.36 11.43 -8.02
N VAL A 132 15.52 10.82 -6.84
CA VAL A 132 16.81 10.30 -6.37
C VAL A 132 16.99 8.89 -6.89
N PRO A 133 18.02 8.58 -7.71
CA PRO A 133 18.25 7.24 -8.21
C PRO A 133 18.51 6.20 -7.12
N ALA A 134 18.16 4.96 -7.42
CA ALA A 134 18.63 3.77 -6.72
C ALA A 134 18.23 3.67 -5.23
N LEU A 135 17.15 4.34 -4.81
CA LEU A 135 16.58 4.10 -3.50
C LEU A 135 16.03 2.67 -3.40
N ASN A 136 16.13 2.10 -2.20
CA ASN A 136 15.53 0.82 -1.86
C ASN A 136 14.00 0.87 -1.86
N GLN A 137 13.38 2.04 -1.68
CA GLN A 137 11.92 2.16 -1.67
C GLN A 137 11.44 3.50 -2.25
N TYR A 138 10.35 3.43 -3.01
CA TYR A 138 9.52 4.54 -3.45
C TYR A 138 8.04 4.20 -3.22
N TRP A 139 7.21 5.21 -3.08
CA TRP A 139 5.79 5.06 -2.77
C TRP A 139 4.95 6.14 -3.44
N HIS A 140 3.81 5.74 -3.99
CA HIS A 140 2.86 6.64 -4.62
C HIS A 140 1.40 6.17 -4.44
N PRO A 141 0.61 6.87 -3.59
CA PRO A 141 -0.82 6.63 -3.43
C PRO A 141 -1.60 7.33 -4.55
N TRP A 142 -1.68 6.70 -5.71
CA TRP A 142 -2.19 7.32 -6.94
C TRP A 142 -3.71 7.48 -6.95
N LEU A 143 -4.45 6.61 -6.26
CA LEU A 143 -5.91 6.63 -6.15
C LEU A 143 -6.34 6.83 -4.70
N LEU A 144 -6.86 8.02 -4.40
CA LEU A 144 -7.27 8.44 -3.06
C LEU A 144 -8.78 8.26 -2.80
N GLY A 145 -9.50 7.74 -3.78
CA GLY A 145 -10.95 7.55 -3.72
C GLY A 145 -11.53 7.15 -5.07
N GLY A 146 -12.73 6.59 -5.04
CA GLY A 146 -13.47 6.18 -6.22
C GLY A 146 -14.70 5.37 -5.82
N ARG A 147 -15.39 4.82 -6.81
CA ARG A 147 -16.49 3.87 -6.64
C ARG A 147 -16.24 2.63 -7.46
N VAL A 148 -16.79 1.53 -6.99
CA VAL A 148 -16.61 0.21 -7.57
C VAL A 148 -17.95 -0.32 -8.08
N GLU A 149 -17.91 -1.04 -9.19
CA GLU A 149 -18.96 -1.95 -9.65
C GLU A 149 -18.34 -3.33 -9.84
N GLY A 150 -18.97 -4.38 -9.32
CA GLY A 150 -18.46 -5.75 -9.45
C GLY A 150 -18.54 -6.53 -8.15
N SER A 151 -17.86 -7.67 -8.10
CA SER A 151 -17.97 -8.63 -7.00
C SER A 151 -16.68 -9.37 -6.74
N ALA A 152 -16.63 -10.04 -5.60
CA ALA A 152 -15.58 -11.00 -5.25
C ALA A 152 -16.18 -12.29 -4.71
N VAL A 153 -15.54 -13.43 -4.97
CA VAL A 153 -15.77 -14.65 -4.20
C VAL A 153 -14.62 -14.83 -3.22
N ILE A 154 -14.99 -14.84 -1.95
CA ILE A 154 -14.10 -14.93 -0.79
C ILE A 154 -14.57 -16.09 0.05
N ASP A 155 -13.73 -17.11 0.24
CA ASP A 155 -14.04 -18.31 1.02
C ASP A 155 -15.38 -18.97 0.60
N GLY A 156 -15.59 -19.10 -0.72
CA GLY A 156 -16.82 -19.65 -1.31
C GLY A 156 -18.05 -18.73 -1.22
N GLN A 157 -17.94 -17.54 -0.63
CA GLN A 157 -19.03 -16.58 -0.52
C GLN A 157 -18.92 -15.48 -1.57
N ASN A 158 -20.02 -15.19 -2.27
CA ASN A 158 -20.09 -14.06 -3.18
C ASN A 158 -20.36 -12.75 -2.42
N TRP A 159 -19.48 -11.78 -2.58
CA TRP A 159 -19.56 -10.44 -2.00
C TRP A 159 -19.81 -9.43 -3.13
N ASP A 160 -20.95 -8.74 -3.09
CA ASP A 160 -21.18 -7.57 -3.93
C ASP A 160 -20.34 -6.39 -3.43
N LEU A 161 -19.48 -5.87 -4.31
CA LEU A 161 -18.60 -4.74 -4.02
C LEU A 161 -19.12 -3.43 -4.61
N THR A 162 -20.32 -3.44 -5.19
CA THR A 162 -20.92 -2.25 -5.82
C THR A 162 -21.09 -1.13 -4.79
N GLY A 163 -20.57 0.04 -5.14
CA GLY A 163 -20.54 1.22 -4.27
C GLY A 163 -19.40 1.25 -3.25
N ALA A 164 -18.53 0.23 -3.19
CA ALA A 164 -17.36 0.25 -2.33
C ALA A 164 -16.45 1.46 -2.62
N GLN A 165 -15.81 1.98 -1.57
CA GLN A 165 -14.73 2.96 -1.72
C GLN A 165 -13.47 2.23 -2.17
N VAL A 166 -12.66 2.87 -2.99
CA VAL A 166 -11.39 2.28 -3.47
C VAL A 166 -10.21 3.18 -3.18
N TYR A 167 -9.11 2.54 -2.77
CA TYR A 167 -7.78 3.11 -2.68
C TYR A 167 -6.84 2.29 -3.55
N GLY A 168 -5.84 2.94 -4.15
CA GLY A 168 -4.84 2.30 -4.96
C GLY A 168 -3.48 2.96 -4.81
N GLU A 169 -2.44 2.13 -4.74
CA GLU A 169 -1.06 2.60 -4.67
C GLU A 169 -0.11 1.78 -5.52
N LYS A 170 1.06 2.38 -5.74
CA LYS A 170 2.22 1.73 -6.32
C LYS A 170 3.43 1.96 -5.42
N ASN A 171 4.18 0.91 -5.15
CA ASN A 171 5.50 0.98 -4.54
C ASN A 171 6.52 0.27 -5.43
N TRP A 172 7.79 0.63 -5.31
CA TRP A 172 8.86 -0.04 -6.04
C TRP A 172 10.20 0.20 -5.36
N GLY A 173 11.18 -0.64 -5.66
CA GLY A 173 12.49 -0.58 -5.04
C GLY A 173 13.55 -1.16 -5.93
N LYS A 174 14.75 -0.56 -5.93
CA LYS A 174 15.86 -1.09 -6.74
C LYS A 174 16.28 -2.49 -6.29
N GLY A 175 16.17 -2.81 -5.00
CA GLY A 175 16.64 -4.06 -4.39
C GLY A 175 15.54 -4.94 -3.79
N GLY A 176 14.26 -4.61 -3.97
CA GLY A 176 13.14 -5.28 -3.27
C GLY A 176 12.62 -4.48 -2.08
N PHE A 177 12.02 -5.18 -1.11
CA PHE A 177 11.48 -4.57 0.11
C PHE A 177 12.60 -4.07 1.04
N PRO A 178 12.35 -2.99 1.81
CA PRO A 178 13.26 -2.54 2.86
C PRO A 178 13.33 -3.55 4.03
N GLU A 179 14.38 -3.47 4.85
CA GLU A 179 14.53 -4.32 6.05
C GLU A 179 13.40 -4.10 7.07
N SER A 180 12.93 -2.85 7.20
CA SER A 180 11.81 -2.48 8.06
C SER A 180 11.01 -1.33 7.44
N TRP A 181 9.68 -1.46 7.49
CA TRP A 181 8.74 -0.44 7.03
C TRP A 181 7.46 -0.47 7.85
N TRP A 182 6.71 0.61 7.73
CA TRP A 182 5.37 0.76 8.26
C TRP A 182 4.50 1.40 7.19
N TRP A 183 3.27 0.94 7.14
CA TRP A 183 2.30 1.46 6.19
C TRP A 183 0.93 1.50 6.84
N GLY A 184 0.06 2.36 6.33
CA GLY A 184 -1.33 2.32 6.71
C GLY A 184 -2.19 3.14 5.78
N GLN A 185 -3.44 2.75 5.69
CA GLN A 185 -4.44 3.45 4.89
C GLN A 185 -5.80 3.33 5.55
N ALA A 186 -6.61 4.38 5.48
CA ALA A 186 -7.99 4.32 5.90
C ALA A 186 -8.92 5.06 4.94
N GLN A 187 -10.04 4.39 4.68
CA GLN A 187 -11.32 4.92 4.21
C GLN A 187 -12.40 4.52 5.23
N GLY A 188 -13.67 4.79 4.95
CA GLY A 188 -14.75 4.48 5.89
C GLY A 188 -14.80 5.41 7.11
N PHE A 189 -14.31 6.64 6.93
CA PHE A 189 -14.64 7.78 7.78
C PHE A 189 -16.10 8.19 7.60
N THR A 190 -16.59 9.12 8.43
CA THR A 190 -17.96 9.63 8.38
C THR A 190 -18.27 10.23 7.00
N ASP A 191 -17.34 11.00 6.42
CA ASP A 191 -17.44 11.45 5.04
C ASP A 191 -16.68 10.50 4.09
N PRO A 192 -17.36 9.88 3.11
CA PRO A 192 -16.77 8.87 2.23
C PRO A 192 -15.82 9.45 1.17
N ARG A 193 -15.56 10.76 1.19
CA ARG A 193 -14.54 11.42 0.36
C ARG A 193 -13.19 11.49 1.07
N ALA A 194 -13.15 11.28 2.39
CA ALA A 194 -11.91 11.33 3.15
C ALA A 194 -11.08 10.05 2.93
N CYS A 195 -9.77 10.23 2.76
CA CYS A 195 -8.80 9.13 2.70
C CYS A 195 -7.52 9.57 3.38
N VAL A 196 -6.98 8.72 4.24
CA VAL A 196 -5.69 8.96 4.90
C VAL A 196 -4.80 7.77 4.59
N ALA A 197 -3.55 8.04 4.22
CA ALA A 197 -2.55 7.02 3.97
C ALA A 197 -1.19 7.47 4.47
N PHE A 198 -0.36 6.55 4.91
CA PHE A 198 1.02 6.82 5.26
C PHE A 198 1.90 5.63 4.86
N ALA A 199 3.16 5.94 4.59
CA ALA A 199 4.17 4.92 4.35
C ALA A 199 5.50 5.46 4.87
N GLY A 200 6.29 4.59 5.47
CA GLY A 200 7.65 4.91 5.83
C GLY A 200 8.49 3.67 6.09
N GLY A 201 9.78 3.89 6.26
CA GLY A 201 10.74 2.82 6.49
C GLY A 201 12.15 3.34 6.48
N GLN A 202 13.09 2.41 6.65
CA GLN A 202 14.51 2.73 6.55
C GLN A 202 14.91 2.85 5.07
N VAL A 203 15.29 4.06 4.67
CA VAL A 203 15.81 4.34 3.34
C VAL A 203 17.33 4.36 3.39
N SER A 204 17.96 3.63 2.48
CA SER A 204 19.41 3.60 2.33
C SER A 204 19.85 4.18 0.99
N ALA A 205 20.90 5.00 1.04
CA ALA A 205 21.57 5.54 -0.14
C ALA A 205 23.09 5.51 0.11
N GLY A 206 23.74 4.41 -0.31
CA GLY A 206 25.13 4.15 0.05
C GLY A 206 25.29 3.99 1.57
N PRO A 207 26.21 4.72 2.23
CA PRO A 207 26.43 4.61 3.68
C PRO A 207 25.36 5.32 4.53
N LEU A 208 24.51 6.15 3.94
CA LEU A 208 23.48 6.88 4.66
C LEU A 208 22.26 5.98 4.90
N ARG A 209 21.85 5.86 6.16
CA ARG A 209 20.58 5.24 6.58
C ARG A 209 19.73 6.31 7.26
N THR A 210 18.49 6.48 6.81
CA THR A 210 17.57 7.44 7.40
C THR A 210 16.15 6.91 7.36
N GLU A 211 15.38 7.18 8.41
CA GLU A 211 13.96 6.89 8.40
C GLU A 211 13.22 7.97 7.61
N VAL A 212 12.41 7.55 6.65
CA VAL A 212 11.57 8.44 5.86
C VAL A 212 10.14 8.01 6.08
N THR A 213 9.28 8.95 6.47
CA THR A 213 7.82 8.76 6.53
C THR A 213 7.14 9.82 5.69
N ALA A 214 6.06 9.43 5.01
CA ALA A 214 5.12 10.31 4.36
C ALA A 214 3.71 10.07 4.88
N VAL A 215 2.96 11.15 5.05
CA VAL A 215 1.54 11.16 5.42
C VAL A 215 0.76 11.90 4.34
N VAL A 216 -0.31 11.29 3.87
CA VAL A 216 -1.24 11.84 2.89
C VAL A 216 -2.63 11.89 3.52
N ALA A 217 -3.26 13.07 3.47
CA ALA A 217 -4.64 13.25 3.92
C ALA A 217 -5.45 13.95 2.83
N ALA A 218 -6.35 13.21 2.21
CA ALA A 218 -7.37 13.72 1.31
C ALA A 218 -8.61 14.07 2.14
N LEU A 219 -8.91 15.36 2.28
CA LEU A 219 -10.00 15.87 3.10
C LEU A 219 -11.34 15.90 2.33
N PRO A 220 -12.48 15.95 3.03
CA PRO A 220 -13.81 16.04 2.41
C PRO A 220 -14.02 17.25 1.50
N ASP A 221 -13.35 18.37 1.78
CA ASP A 221 -13.46 19.62 1.03
C ASP A 221 -12.67 19.62 -0.30
N GLY A 222 -12.01 18.52 -0.64
CA GLY A 222 -11.17 18.40 -1.84
C GLY A 222 -9.68 18.65 -1.58
N THR A 223 -9.29 19.23 -0.45
CA THR A 223 -7.88 19.45 -0.10
C THR A 223 -7.13 18.12 0.01
N VAL A 224 -5.93 18.05 -0.56
CA VAL A 224 -5.01 16.90 -0.37
C VAL A 224 -3.70 17.41 0.22
N LEU A 225 -3.38 16.93 1.41
CA LEU A 225 -2.14 17.24 2.12
C LEU A 225 -1.15 16.13 1.87
N ARG A 226 0.12 16.50 1.71
CA ARG A 226 1.27 15.59 1.81
C ARG A 226 2.27 16.18 2.78
N LEU A 227 2.53 15.47 3.87
CA LEU A 227 3.61 15.73 4.81
C LEU A 227 4.60 14.56 4.73
N GLY A 228 5.83 14.78 5.13
CA GLY A 228 6.87 13.77 5.15
C GLY A 228 8.27 14.33 5.23
N ASN A 229 9.09 13.66 6.02
CA ASN A 229 10.48 14.00 6.28
C ASN A 229 11.42 13.37 5.23
N PRO A 230 12.68 13.82 5.18
CA PRO A 230 13.21 15.06 5.73
C PRO A 230 12.85 16.31 4.89
N LEU A 231 13.26 17.48 5.40
CA LEU A 231 13.29 18.80 4.76
C LEU A 231 11.94 19.49 4.49
N THR A 232 11.00 18.85 3.80
CA THR A 232 9.76 19.53 3.36
C THR A 232 8.75 19.73 4.49
N SER A 233 8.76 18.82 5.46
CA SER A 233 7.95 18.79 6.67
C SER A 233 8.53 17.71 7.58
N GLN A 234 8.14 17.71 8.84
CA GLN A 234 8.53 16.64 9.76
C GLN A 234 7.37 15.66 9.89
N VAL A 235 7.70 14.38 10.04
CA VAL A 235 6.77 13.38 10.58
C VAL A 235 7.51 12.66 11.70
N GLU A 236 6.95 12.69 12.89
CA GLU A 236 7.36 11.85 14.01
C GLU A 236 6.54 10.58 13.98
N THR A 237 7.19 9.42 14.09
CA THR A 237 6.54 8.11 13.96
C THR A 237 6.95 7.20 15.11
N THR A 238 5.98 6.47 15.65
CA THR A 238 6.21 5.37 16.59
C THR A 238 5.27 4.23 16.21
N VAL A 239 5.84 3.07 15.90
CA VAL A 239 5.10 1.89 15.44
C VAL A 239 5.51 0.69 16.26
N SER A 240 4.52 0.00 16.83
CA SER A 240 4.62 -1.33 17.43
C SER A 240 3.85 -2.34 16.57
N ASP A 241 3.66 -3.56 17.06
CA ASP A 241 2.94 -4.60 16.32
C ASP A 241 1.42 -4.37 16.31
N ASP A 242 0.93 -3.55 17.22
CA ASP A 242 -0.49 -3.30 17.46
C ASP A 242 -0.89 -1.82 17.46
N ARG A 243 0.08 -0.89 17.33
CA ARG A 243 -0.16 0.55 17.38
C ARG A 243 0.74 1.35 16.44
N TRP A 244 0.15 2.36 15.80
CA TRP A 244 0.80 3.30 14.90
C TRP A 244 0.48 4.72 15.34
N THR A 245 1.49 5.49 15.76
CA THR A 245 1.33 6.91 16.11
C THR A 245 2.17 7.74 15.16
N LEU A 246 1.52 8.66 14.43
CA LEU A 246 2.21 9.57 13.52
C LEU A 246 1.79 11.02 13.82
N ARG A 247 2.76 11.92 13.84
CA ARG A 247 2.54 13.37 13.93
C ARG A 247 3.28 14.07 12.81
N GLY A 248 2.56 14.41 11.76
CA GLY A 248 3.06 15.21 10.66
C GLY A 248 2.84 16.69 10.91
N TYR A 249 3.85 17.52 10.65
CA TYR A 249 3.69 18.98 10.71
C TYR A 249 4.51 19.73 9.66
N SER A 250 3.92 20.84 9.22
CA SER A 250 4.52 21.86 8.36
C SER A 250 4.16 23.25 8.93
N ARG A 251 4.63 24.32 8.27
CA ARG A 251 4.32 25.70 8.69
C ARG A 251 2.82 25.98 8.87
N ASN A 252 1.95 25.37 8.05
CA ASN A 252 0.51 25.69 8.04
C ASN A 252 -0.39 24.54 8.47
N TRP A 253 0.11 23.31 8.49
CA TRP A 253 -0.70 22.11 8.67
C TRP A 253 -0.09 21.15 9.67
N SER A 254 -0.92 20.51 10.48
CA SER A 254 -0.54 19.29 11.20
C SER A 254 -1.57 18.20 11.01
N VAL A 255 -1.10 16.95 11.04
CA VAL A 255 -1.90 15.73 10.93
C VAL A 255 -1.43 14.77 12.02
N ASP A 256 -2.30 14.50 12.99
CA ASP A 256 -2.08 13.47 14.00
C ASP A 256 -2.86 12.22 13.61
N ILE A 257 -2.20 11.06 13.66
CA ILE A 257 -2.79 9.75 13.38
C ILE A 257 -2.49 8.83 14.57
N ASP A 258 -3.53 8.17 15.07
CA ASP A 258 -3.42 7.08 16.04
C ASP A 258 -4.17 5.87 15.49
N GLY A 259 -3.42 4.83 15.14
CA GLY A 259 -3.90 3.57 14.60
C GLY A 259 -3.70 2.43 15.58
N THR A 260 -4.65 1.51 15.65
CA THR A 260 -4.55 0.30 16.50
C THR A 260 -5.18 -0.91 15.82
N ALA A 261 -4.54 -2.07 15.95
CA ALA A 261 -5.11 -3.35 15.54
C ALA A 261 -4.52 -4.49 16.38
N PRO A 262 -5.33 -5.50 16.80
CA PRO A 262 -4.79 -6.65 17.51
C PRO A 262 -3.89 -7.50 16.61
N ILE A 263 -2.70 -7.86 17.09
CA ILE A 263 -1.75 -8.72 16.35
C ILE A 263 -2.36 -10.06 15.91
N ALA A 264 -3.32 -10.58 16.67
CA ALA A 264 -4.04 -11.82 16.34
C ALA A 264 -4.87 -11.71 15.04
N ASP A 265 -5.24 -10.50 14.64
CA ASP A 265 -6.02 -10.22 13.44
C ASP A 265 -5.12 -9.94 12.22
N ALA A 266 -3.80 -9.94 12.39
CA ALA A 266 -2.86 -9.69 11.31
C ALA A 266 -2.82 -10.87 10.31
N HIS A 267 -2.82 -10.53 9.03
CA HIS A 267 -2.37 -11.42 7.98
C HIS A 267 -0.85 -11.38 7.92
N ILE A 268 -0.24 -12.53 7.65
CA ILE A 268 1.20 -12.62 7.43
C ILE A 268 1.41 -12.60 5.92
N LEU A 269 1.72 -11.42 5.38
CA LEU A 269 1.87 -11.25 3.94
C LEU A 269 3.23 -11.75 3.46
N PRO A 270 3.27 -12.38 2.27
CA PRO A 270 4.52 -12.72 1.62
C PRO A 270 5.19 -11.47 1.06
N VAL A 271 6.50 -11.40 1.21
CA VAL A 271 7.37 -10.51 0.43
C VAL A 271 8.27 -11.34 -0.48
N PRO A 272 8.50 -10.89 -1.72
CA PRO A 272 9.39 -11.58 -2.63
C PRO A 272 10.85 -11.41 -2.24
N ILE A 273 11.64 -12.45 -2.48
CA ILE A 273 13.08 -12.35 -2.69
C ILE A 273 13.29 -12.48 -4.21
N PRO A 274 13.35 -11.35 -4.96
CA PRO A 274 13.22 -11.37 -6.42
C PRO A 274 14.21 -12.31 -7.12
N ALA A 275 15.48 -12.27 -6.71
CA ALA A 275 16.55 -13.08 -7.29
C ALA A 275 16.33 -14.59 -7.10
N GLU A 276 15.76 -15.00 -5.97
CA GLU A 276 15.51 -16.40 -5.61
C GLU A 276 14.19 -16.93 -6.17
N ARG A 277 13.37 -16.07 -6.80
CA ARG A 277 12.05 -16.43 -7.35
C ARG A 277 11.11 -17.11 -6.34
N ARG A 278 11.15 -16.66 -5.08
CA ARG A 278 10.28 -17.17 -4.02
C ARG A 278 9.80 -16.06 -3.09
N ASN A 279 8.73 -16.34 -2.38
CA ASN A 279 8.17 -15.52 -1.33
C ASN A 279 8.63 -16.01 0.05
N VAL A 280 8.74 -15.07 0.98
CA VAL A 280 8.92 -15.33 2.40
C VAL A 280 7.92 -14.53 3.22
N PRO A 281 7.54 -14.99 4.42
CA PRO A 281 6.80 -14.17 5.37
C PRO A 281 7.55 -12.85 5.62
N GLY A 282 6.90 -11.70 5.43
CA GLY A 282 7.60 -10.42 5.54
C GLY A 282 6.85 -9.28 6.21
N ALA A 283 5.53 -9.36 6.35
CA ALA A 283 4.77 -8.29 7.00
C ALA A 283 3.57 -8.79 7.78
N LEU A 284 3.23 -8.04 8.83
CA LEU A 284 1.98 -8.14 9.57
C LEU A 284 1.02 -7.07 9.04
N GLU A 285 0.02 -7.48 8.26
CA GLU A 285 -0.98 -6.60 7.65
C GLU A 285 -2.34 -6.77 8.31
N HIS A 286 -2.86 -5.70 8.89
CA HIS A 286 -4.21 -5.66 9.43
C HIS A 286 -5.13 -5.02 8.41
N LEU A 287 -6.25 -5.67 8.09
CA LEU A 287 -7.21 -5.13 7.12
C LEU A 287 -8.38 -4.38 7.77
N GLY A 288 -8.57 -4.48 9.08
CA GLY A 288 -9.73 -3.96 9.81
C GLY A 288 -9.39 -3.31 11.14
N GLY A 289 -8.26 -2.61 11.23
CA GLY A 289 -7.87 -1.84 12.40
C GLY A 289 -8.71 -0.57 12.59
N THR A 290 -8.41 0.19 13.65
CA THR A 290 -8.99 1.53 13.83
C THR A 290 -7.95 2.60 13.58
N MET A 291 -8.36 3.72 12.99
CA MET A 291 -7.50 4.88 12.77
C MET A 291 -8.26 6.16 13.13
N SER A 292 -7.78 6.87 14.14
CA SER A 292 -8.25 8.21 14.52
C SER A 292 -7.33 9.25 13.90
N VAL A 293 -7.92 10.31 13.31
CA VAL A 293 -7.16 11.36 12.63
C VAL A 293 -7.61 12.73 13.09
N ILE A 294 -6.66 13.63 13.31
CA ILE A 294 -6.92 15.05 13.58
C ILE A 294 -6.07 15.88 12.62
N VAL A 295 -6.72 16.73 11.84
CA VAL A 295 -6.06 17.66 10.91
C VAL A 295 -6.29 19.08 11.37
N ARG A 296 -5.20 19.83 11.49
CA ARG A 296 -5.22 21.24 11.88
C ARG A 296 -4.62 22.12 10.80
N ARG A 297 -5.21 23.31 10.62
CA ARG A 297 -4.64 24.40 9.82
C ARG A 297 -4.32 25.55 10.76
N ARG A 298 -3.04 25.94 10.85
CA ARG A 298 -2.55 27.01 11.75
C ARG A 298 -3.03 26.83 13.20
N GLY A 299 -3.00 25.59 13.70
CA GLY A 299 -3.41 25.24 15.06
C GLY A 299 -4.90 24.97 15.26
N THR A 300 -5.77 25.41 14.35
CA THR A 300 -7.22 25.16 14.43
C THR A 300 -7.57 23.80 13.82
N ILE A 301 -8.36 22.97 14.53
CA ILE A 301 -8.88 21.70 13.99
C ILE A 301 -9.86 22.01 12.86
N VAL A 302 -9.58 21.49 11.67
CA VAL A 302 -10.44 21.63 10.48
C VAL A 302 -11.09 20.32 10.09
N TRP A 303 -10.53 19.18 10.52
CA TRP A 303 -11.15 17.87 10.35
C TRP A 303 -10.68 16.92 11.46
N LYS A 304 -11.61 16.11 11.97
CA LYS A 304 -11.35 15.07 12.96
C LYS A 304 -12.34 13.95 12.73
N ASP A 305 -11.85 12.73 12.59
CA ASP A 305 -12.70 11.57 12.34
C ASP A 305 -12.00 10.27 12.77
N ARG A 306 -12.74 9.16 12.72
CA ARG A 306 -12.23 7.83 13.02
C ARG A 306 -12.77 6.80 12.03
N SER A 307 -11.87 6.00 11.46
CA SER A 307 -12.22 4.79 10.71
C SER A 307 -12.10 3.56 11.60
N ARG A 308 -12.95 2.57 11.34
CA ARG A 308 -12.89 1.20 11.92
C ARG A 308 -12.48 0.14 10.89
N LEU A 309 -12.00 0.57 9.72
CA LEU A 309 -11.57 -0.29 8.62
C LEU A 309 -10.21 0.20 8.12
N ALA A 310 -9.29 0.45 9.04
CA ALA A 310 -7.94 0.88 8.73
C ALA A 310 -7.08 -0.33 8.35
N ALA A 311 -6.35 -0.16 7.25
CA ALA A 311 -5.22 -0.97 6.88
C ALA A 311 -4.00 -0.52 7.70
N LEU A 312 -3.31 -1.42 8.38
CA LEU A 312 -2.15 -1.10 9.21
C LEU A 312 -1.10 -2.20 9.09
N GLU A 313 0.08 -1.85 8.59
CA GLU A 313 1.17 -2.76 8.29
C GLU A 313 2.42 -2.44 9.13
N HIS A 314 3.06 -3.49 9.60
CA HIS A 314 4.43 -3.44 10.11
C HIS A 314 5.25 -4.54 9.45
N GLY A 315 6.20 -4.13 8.61
CA GLY A 315 7.05 -5.01 7.84
C GLY A 315 8.42 -5.23 8.44
N GLY A 316 8.91 -6.45 8.27
CA GLY A 316 10.21 -6.94 8.71
C GLY A 316 10.22 -8.46 8.78
N LEU A 317 11.23 -9.10 8.17
CA LEU A 317 11.33 -10.56 8.07
C LEU A 317 11.33 -11.23 9.46
N ASP A 318 12.17 -10.75 10.37
CA ASP A 318 12.28 -11.29 11.73
C ASP A 318 10.95 -11.21 12.48
N ARG A 319 10.20 -10.13 12.26
CA ARG A 319 8.90 -9.90 12.89
C ARG A 319 7.85 -10.87 12.36
N ALA A 320 7.75 -11.03 11.05
CA ALA A 320 6.83 -11.97 10.44
C ALA A 320 7.15 -13.42 10.85
N GLN A 321 8.44 -13.77 10.91
CA GLN A 321 8.89 -15.08 11.36
C GLN A 321 8.58 -15.33 12.83
N ALA A 322 8.77 -14.34 13.71
CA ALA A 322 8.44 -14.46 15.13
C ALA A 322 6.94 -14.71 15.36
N GLU A 323 6.08 -14.01 14.62
CA GLU A 323 4.62 -14.19 14.71
C GLU A 323 4.17 -15.56 14.18
N LEU A 324 4.78 -16.07 13.11
CA LEU A 324 4.55 -17.43 12.63
C LEU A 324 4.88 -18.46 13.70
N THR A 325 6.09 -18.40 14.26
CA THR A 325 6.54 -19.32 15.31
C THR A 325 5.60 -19.28 16.52
N ARG A 326 5.13 -18.09 16.91
CA ARG A 326 4.17 -17.93 18.02
C ARG A 326 2.83 -18.62 17.72
N ARG A 327 2.31 -18.51 16.50
CA ARG A 327 1.05 -19.16 16.08
C ARG A 327 1.19 -20.68 16.04
N GLU A 328 2.32 -21.19 15.56
CA GLU A 328 2.60 -22.63 15.53
C GLU A 328 2.62 -23.22 16.95
N GLN A 329 3.31 -22.56 17.89
CA GLN A 329 3.33 -22.98 19.30
C GLN A 329 1.92 -23.02 19.90
N LEU A 330 1.12 -21.97 19.69
CA LEU A 330 -0.26 -21.93 20.17
C LEU A 330 -1.18 -23.00 19.55
N SER A 331 -0.85 -23.48 18.35
CA SER A 331 -1.59 -24.56 17.70
C SER A 331 -1.21 -25.95 18.23
N GLN A 332 0.03 -26.12 18.69
CA GLN A 332 0.53 -27.37 19.28
C GLN A 332 0.04 -27.55 20.72
N ASP A 333 -0.25 -26.46 21.44
CA ASP A 333 -0.79 -26.46 22.80
C ASP A 333 -2.33 -26.65 22.87
N ARG A 334 -3.01 -26.86 21.72
CA ARG A 334 -4.46 -27.08 21.60
C ARG A 334 -4.80 -28.51 21.20
#